data_AF-A0A7C6W1M8-F1
#
_entry.id   AF-A0A7C6W1M8-F1
#
_cell.length_a   1.000
_cell.length_b   1.000
_cell.length_c   1.000
_cell.angle_alpha   90.00
_cell.angle_beta   90.00
_cell.angle_gamma   90.00
#
_symmetry.space_group_name_H-M   'P 1'
#
loop_
_entity.id
_entity.type
_entity.pdbx_description
1 polymer ?
#
loop_
_entity_poly.entity_id
_entity_poly.type
_entity_poly.pdbx_seq_one_letter_code
_entity_poly.pdbx_strand_id
1 'polypeptide(L)'
;MNGYNQSAQTGEIGSANASVSHASPLVLVRHFRQILLWPLRVIPSQAERTHFSKYWEVLEALGERCPWREVVDEFGDPASFQERHYQEFVTFMPYVQRFLYGEGAGREGQTGYGKSPIRVFRRRDIAQMRVVLDEQTPPLLFQIAHVDLYFFYDIDVIIPAVEFFANDLPLTLAEDVLFKVGRAYPAFWEADGRGGECPRRVEWLSATGETLAASDYEDRHRYLSFVCRHRSPNVATHWEYLLRPLAFYHSDREGAIRYRQIEYHRMPLLAYLSFSDPQSLTRGDFARLALITKAGPSETLPYSEKQLADFEQHYCNDKFWDPDNPALTSRYLCCGHAFVVIGKAHERFFADPETGLLGQFRHQYFLINLIAHFHKATLLLFSEWLVEAISQLDIRDTDSVRAFKREIRRIMETFLRFTQRYWFHEVSNQAQVRDLFQLLTGHLNT
;
A
#
# COMPACT_ATOMS: atom_id res chain seq x y z
N MET A 1 51.34 50.11 -33.06
CA MET A 1 49.95 49.64 -32.88
C MET A 1 49.29 49.71 -34.26
N ASN A 2 49.66 48.79 -35.15
CA ASN A 2 48.99 47.49 -35.42
C ASN A 2 47.55 47.74 -35.91
N GLY A 3 47.10 47.40 -37.11
CA GLY A 3 47.71 46.68 -38.23
C GLY A 3 46.57 46.22 -39.16
N TYR A 4 46.71 46.54 -40.46
CA TYR A 4 46.21 45.86 -41.67
C TYR A 4 44.80 45.23 -41.75
N ASN A 5 44.03 45.76 -42.72
CA ASN A 5 43.05 45.07 -43.55
C ASN A 5 43.73 44.06 -44.50
N GLN A 6 43.14 42.88 -44.73
CA GLN A 6 42.99 42.26 -46.06
C GLN A 6 42.05 41.03 -46.08
N SER A 7 41.00 41.15 -46.90
CA SER A 7 40.44 40.21 -47.91
C SER A 7 40.27 38.70 -47.65
N ALA A 8 38.99 38.28 -47.72
CA ALA A 8 38.38 37.27 -48.61
C ALA A 8 39.03 35.88 -48.82
N GLN A 9 38.29 34.79 -48.55
CA GLN A 9 37.63 33.94 -49.56
C GLN A 9 37.03 32.65 -48.98
N THR A 10 36.01 32.16 -49.69
CA THR A 10 35.58 30.76 -49.87
C THR A 10 34.98 30.00 -48.69
N GLY A 11 33.67 29.74 -48.83
CA GLY A 11 32.98 28.69 -48.10
C GLY A 11 33.32 27.32 -48.68
N GLU A 12 33.51 26.36 -47.78
CA GLU A 12 33.40 24.94 -48.05
C GLU A 12 32.49 24.30 -47.00
N ILE A 13 31.68 23.39 -47.51
CA ILE A 13 30.56 22.71 -46.87
C ILE A 13 31.13 21.68 -45.89
N GLY A 14 31.10 22.00 -44.60
CA GLY A 14 31.37 21.04 -43.52
C GLY A 14 30.11 20.25 -43.21
N SER A 15 30.12 18.96 -43.54
CA SER A 15 29.08 18.00 -43.17
C SER A 15 28.88 17.98 -41.65
N ALA A 16 27.77 18.55 -41.19
CA ALA A 16 27.31 18.36 -39.83
C ALA A 16 26.90 16.89 -39.68
N ASN A 17 27.80 16.07 -39.15
CA ASN A 17 27.46 14.78 -38.59
C ASN A 17 26.42 15.04 -37.49
N ALA A 18 25.15 14.78 -37.81
CA ALA A 18 24.10 14.67 -36.84
C ALA A 18 24.56 13.63 -35.82
N SER A 19 24.88 14.10 -34.61
CA SER A 19 25.09 13.24 -33.45
C SER A 19 23.81 12.44 -33.28
N VAL A 20 23.86 11.17 -33.68
CA VAL A 20 22.85 10.18 -33.38
C VAL A 20 22.77 10.15 -31.85
N SER A 21 21.72 10.75 -31.30
CA SER A 21 21.38 10.57 -29.90
C SER A 21 21.10 9.08 -29.75
N HIS A 22 22.06 8.33 -29.22
CA HIS A 22 21.80 7.00 -28.72
C HIS A 22 20.77 7.16 -27.61
N ALA A 23 19.49 6.98 -27.95
CA ALA A 23 18.46 6.79 -26.95
C ALA A 23 18.90 5.60 -26.12
N SER A 24 19.21 5.85 -24.85
CA SER A 24 19.54 4.77 -23.91
C SER A 24 18.44 3.71 -24.01
N PRO A 25 18.81 2.42 -24.08
CA PRO A 25 17.83 1.36 -24.23
C PRO A 25 16.80 1.47 -23.11
N LEU A 26 15.52 1.41 -23.48
CA LEU A 26 14.41 1.57 -22.57
C LEU A 26 14.45 0.43 -21.53
N VAL A 27 14.69 0.78 -20.27
CA VAL A 27 14.69 -0.18 -19.16
C VAL A 27 13.27 -0.69 -18.96
N LEU A 28 13.09 -2.00 -19.05
CA LEU A 28 11.79 -2.64 -19.03
C LEU A 28 11.62 -3.50 -17.76
N VAL A 29 10.54 -3.23 -17.05
CA VAL A 29 10.03 -4.07 -15.96
C VAL A 29 9.27 -5.23 -16.58
N ARG A 30 9.88 -6.42 -16.56
CA ARG A 30 9.32 -7.64 -17.16
C ARG A 30 8.06 -8.10 -16.46
N HIS A 31 8.06 -8.07 -15.13
CA HIS A 31 6.87 -8.26 -14.31
C HIS A 31 6.78 -7.15 -13.29
N PHE A 32 5.70 -6.37 -13.36
CA PHE A 32 5.33 -5.37 -12.37
C PHE A 32 4.16 -5.90 -11.56
N ARG A 33 4.29 -5.89 -10.23
CA ARG A 33 3.20 -6.21 -9.31
C ARG A 33 3.22 -5.22 -8.15
N GLN A 34 2.04 -4.76 -7.75
CA GLN A 34 1.88 -3.82 -6.66
C GLN A 34 0.73 -4.26 -5.76
N ILE A 35 0.92 -4.09 -4.45
CA ILE A 35 -0.11 -4.24 -3.43
C ILE A 35 -0.26 -2.89 -2.73
N LEU A 36 -1.46 -2.32 -2.77
CA LEU A 36 -1.79 -1.13 -1.98
C LEU A 36 -2.44 -1.57 -0.67
N LEU A 37 -2.01 -0.99 0.45
CA LEU A 37 -2.63 -1.15 1.77
C LEU A 37 -3.28 0.18 2.15
N TRP A 38 -4.54 0.17 2.58
CA TRP A 38 -5.22 1.41 2.96
C TRP A 38 -5.77 1.37 4.40
N PRO A 39 -4.96 1.64 5.42
CA PRO A 39 -5.46 1.66 6.80
C PRO A 39 -6.57 2.70 7.00
N LEU A 40 -7.74 2.22 7.41
CA LEU A 40 -8.95 3.00 7.64
C LEU A 40 -9.50 2.71 9.03
N ARG A 41 -10.14 3.72 9.61
CA ARG A 41 -10.86 3.60 10.88
C ARG A 41 -12.32 3.34 10.60
N VAL A 42 -12.89 2.36 11.28
CA VAL A 42 -14.33 2.17 11.34
C VAL A 42 -14.92 3.11 12.39
N ILE A 43 -16.05 3.73 12.05
CA ILE A 43 -16.80 4.58 12.97
C ILE A 43 -18.02 3.79 13.47
N PRO A 44 -18.08 3.46 14.78
CA PRO A 44 -19.24 2.83 15.37
C PRO A 44 -20.51 3.64 15.14
N SER A 45 -21.66 2.97 14.99
CA SER A 45 -22.95 3.66 14.94
C SER A 45 -23.25 4.31 16.30
N GLN A 46 -23.88 5.49 16.33
CA GLN A 46 -24.20 6.16 17.61
C GLN A 46 -25.14 5.33 18.51
N ALA A 47 -25.85 4.36 17.95
CA ALA A 47 -26.69 3.42 18.69
C ALA A 47 -25.87 2.33 19.40
N GLU A 48 -24.73 1.94 18.85
CA GLU A 48 -23.78 1.00 19.44
C GLU A 48 -22.79 1.77 20.33
N ARG A 49 -23.14 1.95 21.61
CA ARG A 49 -22.22 2.54 22.62
C ARG A 49 -21.01 1.65 22.94
N THR A 50 -20.87 0.50 22.27
CA THR A 50 -19.81 -0.48 22.42
C THR A 50 -18.89 -0.45 21.19
N HIS A 51 -17.61 -0.12 21.39
CA HIS A 51 -16.56 -0.19 20.35
C HIS A 51 -16.13 -1.63 20.02
N PHE A 52 -16.76 -2.64 20.64
CA PHE A 52 -16.51 -4.05 20.35
C PHE A 52 -17.58 -4.55 19.37
N SER A 53 -17.54 -4.03 18.15
CA SER A 53 -18.44 -4.48 17.11
C SER A 53 -17.67 -5.41 16.18
N LYS A 54 -18.18 -6.62 16.03
CA LYS A 54 -17.70 -7.55 15.01
C LYS A 54 -18.20 -7.06 13.65
N TYR A 55 -17.61 -5.98 13.14
CA TYR A 55 -18.14 -5.26 11.99
C TYR A 55 -18.37 -6.14 10.75
N TRP A 56 -17.60 -7.23 10.62
CA TRP A 56 -17.83 -8.23 9.56
C TRP A 56 -19.19 -8.93 9.64
N GLU A 57 -19.81 -9.09 10.82
CA GLU A 57 -21.14 -9.69 10.98
C GLU A 57 -22.20 -8.86 10.23
N VAL A 58 -21.98 -7.54 10.10
CA VAL A 58 -22.83 -6.67 9.27
C VAL A 58 -22.73 -7.05 7.78
N LEU A 59 -21.53 -7.38 7.30
CA LEU A 59 -21.34 -7.83 5.91
C LEU A 59 -21.91 -9.22 5.68
N GLU A 60 -21.76 -10.13 6.65
CA GLU A 60 -22.36 -11.47 6.61
C GLU A 60 -23.89 -11.38 6.54
N ALA A 61 -24.51 -10.50 7.34
CA ALA A 61 -25.95 -10.29 7.35
C ALA A 61 -26.53 -9.73 6.03
N LEU A 62 -25.71 -9.07 5.21
CA LEU A 62 -26.12 -8.62 3.88
C LEU A 62 -26.23 -9.77 2.87
N GLY A 63 -25.55 -10.89 3.13
CA GLY A 63 -25.60 -12.11 2.32
C GLY A 63 -25.24 -11.85 0.86
N GLU A 64 -26.08 -12.35 -0.06
CA GLU A 64 -25.84 -12.27 -1.51
C GLU A 64 -25.75 -10.85 -2.07
N ARG A 65 -26.27 -9.85 -1.34
CA ARG A 65 -26.22 -8.44 -1.74
C ARG A 65 -24.86 -7.80 -1.48
N CYS A 66 -23.97 -8.47 -0.74
CA CYS A 66 -22.64 -7.98 -0.43
C CYS A 66 -21.63 -8.45 -1.50
N PRO A 67 -20.87 -7.53 -2.13
CA PRO A 67 -19.79 -7.91 -3.03
C PRO A 67 -18.59 -8.53 -2.29
N TRP A 68 -18.48 -8.28 -1.00
CA TRP A 68 -17.44 -8.81 -0.12
C TRP A 68 -17.83 -10.19 0.39
N ARG A 69 -17.02 -11.20 0.09
CA ARG A 69 -17.23 -12.59 0.52
C ARG A 69 -16.09 -13.03 1.40
N GLU A 70 -16.42 -13.62 2.54
CA GLU A 70 -15.41 -14.14 3.45
C GLU A 70 -14.51 -15.15 2.73
N VAL A 71 -13.21 -14.97 2.91
CA VAL A 71 -12.20 -15.97 2.55
C VAL A 71 -12.09 -16.91 3.74
N VAL A 72 -12.63 -18.12 3.59
CA VAL A 72 -12.49 -19.16 4.60
C VAL A 72 -11.02 -19.56 4.67
N ASP A 73 -10.51 -19.65 5.90
CA ASP A 73 -9.11 -19.96 6.19
C ASP A 73 -8.64 -21.25 5.49
N GLU A 74 -7.44 -21.19 4.91
CA GLU A 74 -6.84 -22.24 4.07
C GLU A 74 -6.45 -23.48 4.90
N PHE A 75 -6.41 -23.35 6.24
CA PHE A 75 -6.18 -24.45 7.18
C PHE A 75 -7.42 -25.35 7.39
N GLY A 76 -8.54 -25.12 6.69
CA GLY A 76 -9.78 -25.89 6.84
C GLY A 76 -9.75 -27.29 6.19
N ASP A 77 -9.26 -27.41 4.95
CA ASP A 77 -9.20 -28.68 4.21
C ASP A 77 -7.74 -29.04 3.88
N PRO A 78 -7.17 -30.11 4.47
CA PRO A 78 -5.81 -30.56 4.19
C PRO A 78 -5.54 -30.85 2.70
N ALA A 79 -6.56 -31.24 1.92
CA ALA A 79 -6.39 -31.50 0.48
C ALA A 79 -6.20 -30.21 -0.33
N SER A 80 -6.64 -29.07 0.22
CA SER A 80 -6.46 -27.74 -0.38
C SER A 80 -5.21 -27.01 0.12
N PHE A 81 -4.52 -27.59 1.12
CA PHE A 81 -3.35 -27.01 1.75
C PHE A 81 -2.09 -27.21 0.87
N GLN A 82 -1.51 -26.11 0.41
CA GLN A 82 -0.40 -26.10 -0.55
C GLN A 82 0.92 -25.83 0.17
N GLU A 83 2.04 -26.22 -0.48
CA GLU A 83 3.39 -26.03 0.06
C GLU A 83 3.68 -24.56 0.41
N ARG A 84 3.17 -23.62 -0.38
CA ARG A 84 3.26 -22.18 -0.08
C ARG A 84 2.61 -21.79 1.26
N HIS A 85 1.49 -22.42 1.64
CA HIS A 85 0.81 -22.14 2.92
C HIS A 85 1.66 -22.67 4.10
N TYR A 86 2.31 -23.82 3.91
CA TYR A 86 3.26 -24.34 4.89
C TYR A 86 4.46 -23.40 5.06
N GLN A 87 5.05 -22.95 3.95
CA GLN A 87 6.19 -22.03 3.96
C GLN A 87 5.84 -20.72 4.68
N GLU A 88 4.69 -20.13 4.39
CA GLU A 88 4.18 -18.95 5.08
C GLU A 88 4.00 -19.22 6.58
N PHE A 89 3.38 -20.33 6.96
CA PHE A 89 3.15 -20.69 8.36
C PHE A 89 4.46 -20.80 9.16
N VAL A 90 5.44 -21.57 8.67
CA VAL A 90 6.72 -21.80 9.37
C VAL A 90 7.64 -20.59 9.39
N THR A 91 7.34 -19.56 8.60
CA THR A 91 8.04 -18.28 8.66
C THR A 91 7.78 -17.54 9.96
N PHE A 92 6.56 -17.62 10.52
CA PHE A 92 6.18 -16.82 11.67
C PHE A 92 6.44 -17.50 13.01
N MET A 93 6.75 -16.70 14.04
CA MET A 93 6.84 -17.21 15.41
C MET A 93 5.46 -17.66 15.93
N PRO A 94 5.39 -18.58 16.91
CA PRO A 94 4.11 -19.15 17.36
C PRO A 94 3.05 -18.15 17.82
N TYR A 95 3.45 -17.02 18.41
CA TYR A 95 2.49 -15.99 18.83
C TYR A 95 1.94 -15.18 17.64
N VAL A 96 2.73 -14.99 16.58
CA VAL A 96 2.27 -14.37 15.34
C VAL A 96 1.41 -15.33 14.54
N GLN A 97 1.75 -16.62 14.52
CA GLN A 97 0.88 -17.66 13.92
C GLN A 97 -0.52 -17.66 14.56
N ARG A 98 -0.62 -17.58 15.90
CA ARG A 98 -1.91 -17.47 16.59
C ARG A 98 -2.68 -16.21 16.21
N PHE A 99 -1.99 -15.11 15.95
CA PHE A 99 -2.61 -13.88 15.48
C PHE A 99 -3.11 -13.98 14.03
N LEU A 100 -2.36 -14.63 13.15
CA LEU A 100 -2.71 -14.73 11.73
C LEU A 100 -3.78 -15.81 11.49
N TYR A 101 -3.63 -16.97 12.11
CA TYR A 101 -4.38 -18.19 11.77
C TYR A 101 -5.24 -18.72 12.94
N GLY A 102 -5.14 -18.14 14.14
CA GLY A 102 -5.86 -18.63 15.32
C GLY A 102 -5.22 -19.87 15.96
N GLU A 103 -5.99 -20.60 16.76
CA GLU A 103 -5.59 -21.86 17.37
C GLU A 103 -6.36 -23.03 16.71
N GLY A 104 -5.66 -24.12 16.39
CA GLY A 104 -6.30 -25.31 15.78
C GLY A 104 -7.43 -25.89 16.62
N ALA A 105 -8.32 -26.66 15.98
CA ALA A 105 -9.61 -27.19 16.47
C ALA A 105 -9.57 -28.14 17.70
N GLY A 106 -8.59 -28.04 18.59
CA GLY A 106 -8.46 -28.87 19.79
C GLY A 106 -9.23 -28.38 21.02
N ARG A 107 -9.98 -27.27 20.94
CA ARG A 107 -10.75 -26.70 22.08
C ARG A 107 -12.15 -26.24 21.65
N GLU A 108 -12.97 -27.18 21.21
CA GLU A 108 -14.42 -26.97 21.16
C GLU A 108 -14.94 -26.69 22.58
N GLY A 109 -15.47 -25.47 22.80
CA GLY A 109 -16.21 -25.16 24.04
C GLY A 109 -15.77 -23.92 24.82
N GLN A 110 -14.69 -23.22 24.46
CA GLN A 110 -14.39 -21.90 25.05
C GLN A 110 -14.75 -20.78 24.09
N THR A 111 -15.89 -20.13 24.36
CA THR A 111 -16.23 -18.84 23.74
C THR A 111 -15.18 -17.80 24.15
N GLY A 112 -14.30 -17.43 23.21
CA GLY A 112 -13.42 -16.27 23.33
C GLY A 112 -11.94 -16.51 23.02
N TYR A 113 -11.48 -17.76 22.89
CA TYR A 113 -10.07 -18.10 22.63
C TYR A 113 -10.01 -19.29 21.66
N GLY A 114 -9.65 -19.04 20.39
CA GLY A 114 -9.42 -20.13 19.43
C GLY A 114 -9.54 -19.77 17.95
N LYS A 115 -10.37 -18.80 17.55
CA LYS A 115 -10.48 -18.38 16.15
C LYS A 115 -9.47 -17.29 15.79
N SER A 116 -9.04 -17.23 14.52
CA SER A 116 -8.16 -16.15 14.06
C SER A 116 -8.79 -14.78 14.38
N PRO A 117 -8.04 -13.86 15.01
CA PRO A 117 -8.49 -12.49 15.25
C PRO A 117 -8.53 -11.66 13.96
N ILE A 118 -8.09 -12.20 12.82
CA ILE A 118 -8.20 -11.58 11.50
C ILE A 118 -9.34 -12.24 10.73
N ARG A 119 -10.20 -11.42 10.12
CA ARG A 119 -11.20 -11.89 9.14
C ARG A 119 -10.96 -11.19 7.82
N VAL A 120 -10.93 -11.96 6.74
CA VAL A 120 -10.63 -11.45 5.40
C VAL A 120 -11.86 -11.61 4.52
N PHE A 121 -12.25 -10.54 3.85
CA PHE A 121 -13.31 -10.57 2.85
C PHE A 121 -12.73 -10.21 1.49
N ARG A 122 -13.01 -11.02 0.48
CA ARG A 122 -12.56 -10.80 -0.90
C ARG A 122 -13.70 -10.29 -1.76
N ARG A 123 -13.37 -9.30 -2.58
CA ARG A 123 -14.23 -8.78 -3.64
C ARG A 123 -13.80 -9.36 -4.98
N ARG A 124 -14.76 -9.88 -5.78
CA ARG A 124 -14.49 -10.65 -7.02
C ARG A 124 -15.11 -10.08 -8.30
N ASP A 125 -15.93 -9.03 -8.19
CA ASP A 125 -16.58 -8.39 -9.33
C ASP A 125 -15.64 -7.49 -10.15
N ILE A 126 -14.44 -7.19 -9.64
CA ILE A 126 -13.43 -6.35 -10.29
C ILE A 126 -12.31 -7.24 -10.83
N ALA A 127 -12.07 -7.20 -12.13
CA ALA A 127 -11.09 -8.04 -12.81
C ALA A 127 -9.85 -7.27 -13.30
N GLN A 128 -10.03 -6.01 -13.69
CA GLN A 128 -8.93 -5.20 -14.23
C GLN A 128 -9.01 -3.75 -13.74
N MET A 129 -7.86 -3.07 -13.79
CA MET A 129 -7.73 -1.64 -13.55
C MET A 129 -7.15 -0.97 -14.78
N ARG A 130 -7.84 0.03 -15.32
CA ARG A 130 -7.30 0.88 -16.38
C ARG A 130 -6.81 2.19 -15.78
N VAL A 131 -5.57 2.56 -16.09
CA VAL A 131 -4.93 3.78 -15.60
C VAL A 131 -4.52 4.65 -16.78
N VAL A 132 -4.99 5.89 -16.80
CA VAL A 132 -4.57 6.93 -17.74
C VAL A 132 -3.71 7.92 -16.96
N LEU A 133 -2.41 7.94 -17.23
CA LEU A 133 -1.46 8.81 -16.53
C LEU A 133 -1.53 10.26 -17.05
N ASP A 134 -1.60 10.43 -18.36
CA ASP A 134 -1.67 11.72 -19.07
C ASP A 134 -2.30 11.53 -20.48
N GLU A 135 -2.27 12.56 -21.34
CA GLU A 135 -2.85 12.49 -22.69
C GLU A 135 -1.95 11.81 -23.73
N GLN A 136 -0.65 11.75 -23.46
CA GLN A 136 0.36 11.30 -24.43
C GLN A 136 0.65 9.81 -24.26
N THR A 137 0.45 9.29 -23.04
CA THR A 137 0.68 7.89 -22.69
C THR A 137 -0.58 7.05 -22.93
N PRO A 138 -0.48 5.94 -23.69
CA PRO A 138 -1.60 5.01 -23.84
C PRO A 138 -2.12 4.51 -22.48
N PRO A 139 -3.44 4.25 -22.33
CA PRO A 139 -3.98 3.70 -21.11
C PRO A 139 -3.28 2.39 -20.72
N LEU A 140 -2.79 2.32 -19.48
CA LEU A 140 -2.21 1.12 -18.90
C LEU A 140 -3.32 0.22 -18.38
N LEU A 141 -3.20 -1.09 -18.62
CA LEU A 141 -4.17 -2.08 -18.16
C LEU A 141 -3.48 -3.07 -17.21
N PHE A 142 -3.98 -3.12 -15.98
CA PHE A 142 -3.50 -4.03 -14.95
C PHE A 142 -4.54 -5.12 -14.67
N GLN A 143 -4.06 -6.34 -14.46
CA GLN A 143 -4.87 -7.45 -13.97
C GLN A 143 -5.01 -7.33 -12.45
N ILE A 144 -6.21 -7.52 -11.92
CA ILE A 144 -6.44 -7.62 -10.48
C ILE A 144 -6.17 -9.06 -10.05
N ALA A 145 -5.22 -9.27 -9.15
CA ALA A 145 -5.01 -10.57 -8.55
C ALA A 145 -6.03 -10.82 -7.43
N HIS A 146 -6.21 -9.86 -6.53
CA HIS A 146 -7.30 -9.86 -5.55
C HIS A 146 -7.52 -8.46 -4.95
N VAL A 147 -8.74 -8.28 -4.43
CA VAL A 147 -9.13 -7.14 -3.59
C VAL A 147 -9.64 -7.72 -2.28
N ASP A 148 -8.93 -7.48 -1.20
CA ASP A 148 -9.26 -8.03 0.12
C ASP A 148 -9.51 -6.91 1.13
N LEU A 149 -10.35 -7.21 2.12
CA LEU A 149 -10.69 -6.33 3.23
C LEU A 149 -10.40 -7.07 4.53
N TYR A 150 -9.39 -6.61 5.24
CA TYR A 150 -8.94 -7.18 6.51
C TYR A 150 -9.62 -6.48 7.67
N PHE A 151 -10.27 -7.27 8.54
CA PHE A 151 -10.80 -6.84 9.83
C PHE A 151 -9.95 -7.42 10.95
N PHE A 152 -9.80 -6.64 12.03
CA PHE A 152 -9.07 -7.04 13.22
C PHE A 152 -10.01 -7.06 14.43
N TYR A 153 -10.08 -8.19 15.11
CA TYR A 153 -10.94 -8.38 16.28
C TYR A 153 -10.58 -7.41 17.40
N ASP A 154 -11.59 -6.77 18.02
CA ASP A 154 -11.48 -5.77 19.09
C ASP A 154 -10.78 -4.45 18.72
N ILE A 155 -10.51 -4.18 17.44
CA ILE A 155 -9.87 -2.94 16.99
C ILE A 155 -10.66 -2.32 15.84
N ASP A 156 -10.98 -1.03 15.95
CA ASP A 156 -11.76 -0.27 14.95
C ASP A 156 -10.92 0.09 13.70
N VAL A 157 -10.01 -0.79 13.27
CA VAL A 157 -9.18 -0.64 12.08
C VAL A 157 -9.59 -1.69 11.05
N ILE A 158 -9.67 -1.27 9.80
CA ILE A 158 -9.75 -2.15 8.63
C ILE A 158 -8.66 -1.77 7.64
N ILE A 159 -8.17 -2.75 6.89
CA ILE A 159 -7.18 -2.53 5.83
C ILE A 159 -7.71 -3.17 4.54
N PRO A 160 -8.24 -2.40 3.58
CA PRO A 160 -8.38 -2.83 2.21
C PRO A 160 -6.99 -3.02 1.59
N ALA A 161 -6.80 -4.15 0.92
CA ALA A 161 -5.62 -4.49 0.15
C ALA A 161 -6.00 -4.71 -1.33
N VAL A 162 -5.29 -4.07 -2.25
CA VAL A 162 -5.51 -4.23 -3.69
C VAL A 162 -4.22 -4.70 -4.34
N GLU A 163 -4.21 -5.95 -4.81
CA GLU A 163 -3.09 -6.53 -5.54
C GLU A 163 -3.37 -6.50 -7.05
N PHE A 164 -2.47 -5.91 -7.83
CA PHE A 164 -2.56 -5.85 -9.28
C PHE A 164 -1.20 -5.95 -9.96
N PHE A 165 -1.20 -6.38 -11.23
CA PHE A 165 0.03 -6.62 -11.97
C PHE A 165 -0.13 -6.43 -13.48
N ALA A 166 1.01 -6.23 -14.14
CA ALA A 166 1.13 -6.21 -15.59
C ALA A 166 2.56 -6.60 -15.99
N ASN A 167 2.77 -6.92 -17.27
CA ASN A 167 4.07 -7.32 -17.79
C ASN A 167 4.61 -6.27 -18.75
N ASP A 168 5.93 -6.25 -18.90
CA ASP A 168 6.64 -5.46 -19.90
C ASP A 168 6.30 -3.96 -19.86
N LEU A 169 6.42 -3.34 -18.69
CA LEU A 169 6.22 -1.90 -18.49
C LEU A 169 7.56 -1.15 -18.59
N PRO A 170 7.64 -0.01 -19.30
CA PRO A 170 8.76 0.91 -19.16
C PRO A 170 8.96 1.30 -17.69
N LEU A 171 10.21 1.35 -17.21
CA LEU A 171 10.53 1.70 -15.83
C LEU A 171 9.89 3.04 -15.41
N THR A 172 9.96 4.06 -16.27
CA THR A 172 9.36 5.37 -16.00
C THR A 172 7.85 5.32 -15.80
N LEU A 173 7.14 4.42 -16.50
CA LEU A 173 5.71 4.23 -16.30
C LEU A 173 5.41 3.43 -15.02
N ALA A 174 6.26 2.46 -14.67
CA ALA A 174 6.16 1.75 -13.39
C ALA A 174 6.39 2.71 -12.21
N GLU A 175 7.40 3.58 -12.28
CA GLU A 175 7.65 4.64 -11.30
C GLU A 175 6.45 5.57 -11.15
N ASP A 176 5.86 6.02 -12.27
CA ASP A 176 4.67 6.87 -12.25
C ASP A 176 3.44 6.17 -11.66
N VAL A 177 3.26 4.87 -11.90
CA VAL A 177 2.18 4.06 -11.33
C VAL A 177 2.35 3.94 -9.82
N LEU A 178 3.54 3.56 -9.36
CA LEU A 178 3.89 3.52 -7.94
C LEU A 178 3.67 4.87 -7.28
N PHE A 179 4.08 5.94 -7.96
CA PHE A 179 3.98 7.28 -7.45
C PHE A 179 2.56 7.79 -7.38
N LYS A 180 1.70 7.55 -8.38
CA LYS A 180 0.41 8.25 -8.51
C LYS A 180 -0.81 7.43 -8.06
N VAL A 181 -0.85 6.12 -8.31
CA VAL A 181 -2.10 5.33 -8.23
C VAL A 181 -2.65 5.19 -6.82
N GLY A 182 -1.77 5.01 -5.82
CA GLY A 182 -2.16 4.81 -4.41
C GLY A 182 -2.62 6.07 -3.69
N ARG A 183 -3.40 6.97 -4.32
CA ARG A 183 -3.91 8.20 -3.69
C ARG A 183 -5.41 8.15 -3.52
N ALA A 184 -5.88 8.37 -2.29
CA ALA A 184 -7.31 8.44 -2.02
C ALA A 184 -7.97 9.71 -2.61
N TYR A 185 -7.21 10.79 -2.77
CA TYR A 185 -7.66 12.11 -3.24
C TYR A 185 -6.46 12.97 -3.71
N PRO A 186 -6.69 14.03 -4.49
CA PRO A 186 -5.60 14.88 -4.99
C PRO A 186 -5.07 15.81 -3.89
N ALA A 187 -3.76 16.08 -3.91
CA ALA A 187 -3.12 16.98 -2.96
C ALA A 187 -3.34 18.47 -3.31
N PHE A 188 -3.45 18.76 -4.61
CA PHE A 188 -3.68 20.08 -5.17
C PHE A 188 -4.27 19.93 -6.59
N TRP A 189 -4.50 21.05 -7.29
CA TRP A 189 -4.88 21.05 -8.69
C TRP A 189 -3.93 21.91 -9.51
N GLU A 190 -3.59 21.42 -10.69
CA GLU A 190 -2.78 22.15 -11.68
C GLU A 190 -3.58 23.29 -12.32
N ALA A 191 -2.90 24.17 -13.06
CA ALA A 191 -3.53 25.30 -13.74
C ALA A 191 -4.63 24.89 -14.73
N ASP A 192 -4.52 23.69 -15.32
CA ASP A 192 -5.51 23.11 -16.23
C ASP A 192 -6.63 22.34 -15.51
N GLY A 193 -6.66 22.37 -14.18
CA GLY A 193 -7.69 21.72 -13.36
C GLY A 193 -7.45 20.23 -13.09
N ARG A 194 -6.36 19.63 -13.57
CA ARG A 194 -6.02 18.24 -13.24
C ARG A 194 -5.66 18.10 -11.77
N GLY A 195 -6.05 16.98 -11.16
CA GLY A 195 -5.60 16.60 -9.82
C GLY A 195 -4.09 16.38 -9.81
N GLY A 196 -3.37 17.18 -9.02
CA GLY A 196 -1.92 17.11 -8.88
C GLY A 196 -1.46 15.77 -8.32
N GLU A 197 -0.40 15.22 -8.91
CA GLU A 197 0.23 13.94 -8.54
C GLU A 197 -0.68 12.71 -8.51
N CYS A 198 -1.85 12.79 -9.14
CA CYS A 198 -2.76 11.67 -9.38
C CYS A 198 -2.68 11.23 -10.85
N PRO A 199 -3.10 10.00 -11.20
CA PRO A 199 -3.37 9.68 -12.59
C PRO A 199 -4.49 10.60 -13.09
N ARG A 200 -4.49 10.91 -14.38
CA ARG A 200 -5.61 11.64 -14.99
C ARG A 200 -6.93 10.91 -14.77
N ARG A 201 -6.93 9.58 -14.90
CA ARG A 201 -8.12 8.74 -14.69
C ARG A 201 -7.74 7.33 -14.28
N VAL A 202 -8.51 6.75 -13.37
CA VAL A 202 -8.44 5.33 -12.97
C VAL A 202 -9.83 4.74 -13.12
N GLU A 203 -9.94 3.55 -13.72
CA GLU A 203 -11.20 2.84 -13.90
C GLU A 203 -11.10 1.41 -13.37
N TRP A 204 -12.10 0.98 -12.60
CA TRP A 204 -12.31 -0.42 -12.26
C TRP A 204 -13.14 -1.08 -13.35
N LEU A 205 -12.68 -2.22 -13.86
CA LEU A 205 -13.36 -2.95 -14.92
C LEU A 205 -13.82 -4.33 -14.44
N SER A 206 -14.98 -4.76 -14.92
CA SER A 206 -15.49 -6.12 -14.74
C SER A 206 -14.71 -7.12 -15.60
N ALA A 207 -14.98 -8.42 -15.42
CA ALA A 207 -14.43 -9.48 -16.27
C ALA A 207 -14.85 -9.38 -17.75
N THR A 208 -15.95 -8.67 -18.06
CA THR A 208 -16.42 -8.42 -19.43
C THR A 208 -15.83 -7.13 -20.02
N GLY A 209 -15.01 -6.40 -19.26
CA GLY A 209 -14.43 -5.12 -19.68
C GLY A 209 -15.33 -3.90 -19.47
N GLU A 210 -16.48 -4.06 -18.81
CA GLU A 210 -17.38 -2.96 -18.45
C GLU A 210 -16.75 -2.09 -17.36
N THR A 211 -16.81 -0.76 -17.54
CA THR A 211 -16.37 0.19 -16.51
C THR A 211 -17.37 0.21 -15.35
N LEU A 212 -16.94 -0.29 -14.20
CA LEU A 212 -17.73 -0.34 -12.96
C LEU A 212 -17.73 1.00 -12.21
N ALA A 213 -16.59 1.68 -12.20
CA ALA A 213 -16.42 3.01 -11.63
C ALA A 213 -15.16 3.70 -12.17
N ALA A 214 -15.14 5.03 -12.11
CA ALA A 214 -14.01 5.86 -12.51
C ALA A 214 -13.65 6.87 -11.40
N SER A 215 -12.38 7.28 -11.38
CA SER A 215 -11.90 8.39 -10.54
C SER A 215 -12.44 9.72 -11.06
N ASP A 216 -12.43 10.71 -10.18
CA ASP A 216 -12.96 12.07 -10.40
C ASP A 216 -11.99 13.13 -9.84
N TYR A 217 -10.69 12.90 -9.95
CA TYR A 217 -9.66 13.78 -9.37
C TYR A 217 -9.72 15.23 -9.88
N GLU A 218 -10.27 15.44 -11.07
CA GLU A 218 -10.50 16.73 -11.71
C GLU A 218 -11.66 17.55 -11.11
N ASP A 219 -12.57 16.93 -10.34
CA ASP A 219 -13.73 17.63 -9.75
C ASP A 219 -13.31 18.45 -8.50
N ARG A 220 -12.53 19.51 -8.75
CA ARG A 220 -12.03 20.42 -7.73
C ARG A 220 -13.14 20.96 -6.83
N HIS A 221 -14.31 21.25 -7.37
CA HIS A 221 -15.44 21.79 -6.61
C HIS A 221 -15.95 20.78 -5.57
N ARG A 222 -16.08 19.49 -5.94
CA ARG A 222 -16.46 18.42 -5.01
C ARG A 222 -15.51 18.34 -3.81
N TYR A 223 -14.20 18.30 -4.04
CA TYR A 223 -13.24 18.18 -2.94
C TYR A 223 -13.21 19.43 -2.05
N LEU A 224 -13.19 20.64 -2.63
CA LEU A 224 -13.10 21.88 -1.86
C LEU A 224 -14.37 22.14 -1.04
N SER A 225 -15.55 21.93 -1.64
CA SER A 225 -16.83 22.09 -0.93
C SER A 225 -16.96 21.10 0.24
N PHE A 226 -16.47 19.88 0.06
CA PHE A 226 -16.48 18.86 1.10
C PHE A 226 -15.59 19.22 2.29
N VAL A 227 -14.35 19.66 2.04
CA VAL A 227 -13.44 20.12 3.11
C VAL A 227 -14.01 21.33 3.86
N CYS A 228 -14.65 22.26 3.15
CA CYS A 228 -15.30 23.42 3.76
C CYS A 228 -16.41 23.01 4.75
N ARG A 229 -17.23 22.02 4.39
CA ARG A 229 -18.35 21.54 5.20
C ARG A 229 -17.92 20.64 6.35
N HIS A 230 -16.99 19.71 6.11
CA HIS A 230 -16.71 18.60 7.03
C HIS A 230 -15.36 18.69 7.72
N ARG A 231 -14.48 19.63 7.33
CA ARG A 231 -13.09 19.71 7.82
C ARG A 231 -12.32 18.40 7.65
N SER A 232 -12.65 17.66 6.61
CA SER A 232 -12.07 16.37 6.25
C SER A 232 -11.95 16.29 4.72
N PRO A 233 -10.90 15.65 4.17
CA PRO A 233 -10.79 15.45 2.72
C PRO A 233 -11.86 14.48 2.22
N ASN A 234 -12.35 14.71 1.00
CA ASN A 234 -13.22 13.74 0.33
C ASN A 234 -12.39 12.63 -0.31
N VAL A 235 -13.00 11.50 -0.62
CA VAL A 235 -12.37 10.35 -1.30
C VAL A 235 -12.82 10.30 -2.76
N ALA A 236 -11.91 9.89 -3.65
CA ALA A 236 -12.22 9.73 -5.07
C ALA A 236 -13.24 8.61 -5.32
N THR A 237 -14.13 8.84 -6.28
CA THR A 237 -15.32 8.01 -6.53
C THR A 237 -15.01 6.52 -6.75
N HIS A 238 -13.94 6.20 -7.49
CA HIS A 238 -13.54 4.80 -7.69
C HIS A 238 -13.10 4.08 -6.40
N TRP A 239 -12.45 4.78 -5.45
CA TRP A 239 -12.11 4.21 -4.14
C TRP A 239 -13.35 4.05 -3.27
N GLU A 240 -14.28 5.01 -3.31
CA GLU A 240 -15.59 4.86 -2.66
C GLU A 240 -16.36 3.67 -3.25
N TYR A 241 -16.32 3.47 -4.57
CA TYR A 241 -16.93 2.31 -5.21
C TYR A 241 -16.33 1.00 -4.70
N LEU A 242 -15.00 0.91 -4.60
CA LEU A 242 -14.27 -0.26 -4.14
C LEU A 242 -14.73 -0.70 -2.75
N LEU A 243 -15.03 0.24 -1.85
CA LEU A 243 -15.40 -0.06 -0.47
C LEU A 243 -16.87 -0.37 -0.25
N ARG A 244 -17.77 -0.15 -1.23
CA ARG A 244 -19.20 -0.47 -1.08
C ARG A 244 -19.39 -1.92 -0.57
N PRO A 245 -20.27 -2.16 0.41
CA PRO A 245 -21.32 -1.28 0.94
C PRO A 245 -20.88 -0.43 2.15
N LEU A 246 -19.58 -0.37 2.45
CA LEU A 246 -19.06 0.60 3.42
C LEU A 246 -19.24 2.01 2.83
N ALA A 247 -19.54 2.99 3.68
CA ALA A 247 -19.68 4.39 3.26
C ALA A 247 -18.69 5.28 4.00
N PHE A 248 -18.19 6.28 3.30
CA PHE A 248 -17.34 7.29 3.91
C PHE A 248 -18.12 8.05 4.98
N TYR A 249 -17.50 8.31 6.14
CA TYR A 249 -18.17 8.77 7.36
C TYR A 249 -19.02 10.03 7.13
N HIS A 250 -18.48 11.01 6.39
CA HIS A 250 -19.14 12.27 6.09
C HIS A 250 -19.94 12.27 4.78
N SER A 251 -20.07 11.13 4.10
CA SER A 251 -20.94 11.04 2.92
C SER A 251 -22.42 10.96 3.31
N ASP A 252 -23.27 11.56 2.47
CA ASP A 252 -24.74 11.50 2.59
C ASP A 252 -25.30 10.11 2.25
N ARG A 253 -24.44 9.20 1.77
CA ARG A 253 -24.83 7.84 1.41
C ARG A 253 -25.02 7.01 2.67
N GLU A 254 -26.11 6.25 2.71
CA GLU A 254 -26.28 5.19 3.69
C GLU A 254 -25.25 4.08 3.44
N GLY A 255 -24.55 3.68 4.49
CA GLY A 255 -23.58 2.58 4.45
C GLY A 255 -23.79 1.66 5.63
N ALA A 256 -23.55 0.37 5.39
CA ALA A 256 -23.68 -0.65 6.42
C ALA A 256 -22.65 -0.44 7.54
N ILE A 257 -21.47 0.05 7.18
CA ILE A 257 -20.37 0.41 8.07
C ILE A 257 -19.85 1.77 7.60
N ARG A 258 -19.59 2.69 8.54
CA ARG A 258 -18.95 3.97 8.23
C ARG A 258 -17.45 3.88 8.45
N TYR A 259 -16.67 4.47 7.54
CA TYR A 259 -15.21 4.52 7.66
C TYR A 259 -14.68 5.94 7.47
N ARG A 260 -13.51 6.21 8.05
CA ARG A 260 -12.71 7.40 7.75
C ARG A 260 -11.24 7.04 7.61
N GLN A 261 -10.48 7.95 7.04
CA GLN A 261 -9.05 7.80 6.93
C GLN A 261 -8.35 8.08 8.26
N ILE A 262 -7.34 7.28 8.58
CA ILE A 262 -6.49 7.45 9.78
C ILE A 262 -5.30 8.37 9.46
N GLU A 263 -4.71 8.17 8.29
CA GLU A 263 -3.41 8.74 7.92
C GLU A 263 -3.48 9.65 6.69
N TYR A 264 -2.32 9.86 6.09
CA TYR A 264 -2.06 10.58 4.86
C TYR A 264 -2.70 9.93 3.62
N HIS A 265 -2.92 10.75 2.58
CA HIS A 265 -3.61 10.37 1.34
C HIS A 265 -2.92 9.30 0.49
N ARG A 266 -1.61 9.09 0.68
CA ARG A 266 -0.84 8.06 0.00
C ARG A 266 -0.94 6.75 0.76
N MET A 267 -1.58 5.76 0.15
CA MET A 267 -1.69 4.40 0.63
C MET A 267 -0.31 3.76 0.69
N PRO A 268 0.11 3.17 1.83
CA PRO A 268 1.29 2.32 1.85
C PRO A 268 1.25 1.25 0.78
N LEU A 269 2.43 0.85 0.28
CA LEU A 269 2.49 -0.07 -0.84
C LEU A 269 3.63 -1.08 -0.73
N LEU A 270 3.40 -2.23 -1.34
CA LEU A 270 4.44 -3.17 -1.70
C LEU A 270 4.57 -3.21 -3.22
N ALA A 271 5.78 -3.38 -3.73
CA ALA A 271 6.02 -3.57 -5.15
C ALA A 271 7.03 -4.69 -5.41
N TYR A 272 6.77 -5.47 -6.46
CA TYR A 272 7.67 -6.47 -6.98
C TYR A 272 7.96 -6.13 -8.44
N LEU A 273 9.24 -5.94 -8.77
CA LEU A 273 9.69 -5.57 -10.10
C LEU A 273 10.77 -6.56 -10.55
N SER A 274 10.50 -7.27 -11.64
CA SER A 274 11.50 -8.12 -12.28
C SER A 274 12.10 -7.46 -13.51
N PHE A 275 13.41 -7.60 -13.69
CA PHE A 275 14.17 -7.03 -14.80
C PHE A 275 14.98 -8.10 -15.51
N SER A 276 15.24 -7.94 -16.80
CA SER A 276 16.19 -8.81 -17.51
C SER A 276 17.59 -8.74 -16.89
N ASP A 277 18.01 -7.54 -16.52
CA ASP A 277 19.24 -7.30 -15.80
C ASP A 277 19.02 -6.21 -14.73
N PRO A 278 18.75 -6.58 -13.45
CA PRO A 278 18.52 -5.59 -12.41
C PRO A 278 19.80 -4.79 -12.08
N GLN A 279 21.00 -5.30 -12.39
CA GLN A 279 22.27 -4.61 -12.12
C GLN A 279 22.49 -3.41 -13.05
N SER A 280 21.71 -3.29 -14.14
CA SER A 280 21.74 -2.12 -15.01
C SER A 280 21.01 -0.90 -14.42
N LEU A 281 20.29 -1.06 -13.30
CA LEU A 281 19.59 0.05 -12.64
C LEU A 281 20.59 0.98 -11.96
N THR A 282 20.39 2.28 -12.13
CA THR A 282 21.23 3.28 -11.49
C THR A 282 20.81 3.49 -10.04
N ARG A 283 21.67 4.18 -9.28
CA ARG A 283 21.32 4.69 -7.96
C ARG A 283 20.08 5.59 -7.98
N GLY A 284 19.89 6.38 -9.05
CA GLY A 284 18.72 7.23 -9.25
C GLY A 284 17.44 6.41 -9.38
N ASP A 285 17.47 5.32 -10.14
CA ASP A 285 16.33 4.40 -10.28
C ASP A 285 15.98 3.76 -8.92
N PHE A 286 16.97 3.24 -8.19
CA PHE A 286 16.74 2.68 -6.85
C PHE A 286 16.17 3.70 -5.88
N ALA A 287 16.66 4.94 -5.90
CA ALA A 287 16.13 6.01 -5.04
C ALA A 287 14.67 6.35 -5.38
N ARG A 288 14.29 6.37 -6.66
CA ARG A 288 12.90 6.61 -7.08
C ARG A 288 11.97 5.49 -6.66
N LEU A 289 12.42 4.24 -6.80
CA LEU A 289 11.66 3.05 -6.40
C LEU A 289 11.54 2.93 -4.88
N ALA A 290 12.60 3.20 -4.13
CA ALA A 290 12.59 3.11 -2.66
C ALA A 290 11.69 4.18 -2.02
N LEU A 291 11.79 5.42 -2.49
CA LEU A 291 11.14 6.58 -1.89
C LEU A 291 9.80 6.93 -2.54
N ILE A 292 9.44 6.22 -3.62
CA ILE A 292 8.23 6.43 -4.41
C ILE A 292 8.09 7.90 -4.77
N THR A 293 9.01 8.34 -5.62
CA THR A 293 9.07 9.72 -6.14
C THR A 293 8.63 9.77 -7.60
N LYS A 294 8.46 10.98 -8.14
CA LYS A 294 8.10 11.18 -9.55
C LYS A 294 9.16 10.56 -10.48
N ALA A 295 8.69 9.98 -11.58
CA ALA A 295 9.57 9.42 -12.60
C ALA A 295 10.55 10.47 -13.15
N GLY A 296 11.74 10.03 -13.55
CA GLY A 296 12.76 10.93 -14.08
C GLY A 296 13.92 10.19 -14.75
N PRO A 297 14.91 10.92 -15.29
CA PRO A 297 16.06 10.30 -15.95
C PRO A 297 16.89 9.46 -14.97
N SER A 298 17.25 8.24 -15.38
CA SER A 298 18.01 7.30 -14.56
C SER A 298 19.32 7.87 -14.01
N GLU A 299 20.04 8.67 -14.80
CA GLU A 299 21.33 9.26 -14.41
C GLU A 299 21.21 10.38 -13.36
N THR A 300 20.01 10.75 -12.95
CA THR A 300 19.76 11.84 -12.00
C THR A 300 19.13 11.32 -10.71
N LEU A 301 19.52 11.92 -9.58
CA LEU A 301 18.90 11.61 -8.29
C LEU A 301 17.56 12.36 -8.12
N PRO A 302 16.55 11.76 -7.47
CA PRO A 302 15.27 12.43 -7.19
C PRO A 302 15.36 13.49 -6.06
N TYR A 303 16.45 13.48 -5.29
CA TYR A 303 16.75 14.45 -4.24
C TYR A 303 18.21 14.89 -4.31
N SER A 304 18.58 15.89 -3.50
CA SER A 304 19.97 16.35 -3.44
C SER A 304 20.91 15.23 -3.00
N GLU A 305 22.14 15.26 -3.51
CA GLU A 305 23.19 14.29 -3.15
C GLU A 305 23.39 14.20 -1.63
N LYS A 306 23.33 15.35 -0.94
CA LYS A 306 23.44 15.41 0.53
C LYS A 306 22.33 14.63 1.22
N GLN A 307 21.09 14.75 0.76
CA GLN A 307 19.95 14.03 1.35
C GLN A 307 20.05 12.52 1.13
N LEU A 308 20.67 12.11 0.02
CA LEU A 308 20.84 10.72 -0.36
C LEU A 308 22.24 10.19 -0.06
N ALA A 309 23.05 10.85 0.75
CA ALA A 309 24.43 10.41 1.00
C ALA A 309 24.48 8.96 1.51
N ASP A 310 23.62 8.64 2.48
CA ASP A 310 23.56 7.33 3.15
C ASP A 310 22.37 6.47 2.66
N PHE A 311 21.94 6.66 1.40
CA PHE A 311 20.74 6.02 0.85
C PHE A 311 20.74 4.49 1.02
N GLU A 312 21.84 3.84 0.66
CA GLU A 312 21.97 2.38 0.71
C GLU A 312 21.82 1.86 2.14
N GLN A 313 22.43 2.53 3.13
CA GLN A 313 22.35 2.13 4.52
C GLN A 313 20.94 2.28 5.11
N HIS A 314 20.22 3.34 4.71
CA HIS A 314 18.92 3.65 5.31
C HIS A 314 17.76 2.94 4.63
N TYR A 315 17.83 2.73 3.32
CA TYR A 315 16.68 2.28 2.53
C TYR A 315 16.87 0.92 1.88
N CYS A 316 18.09 0.38 1.82
CA CYS A 316 18.36 -0.88 1.11
C CYS A 316 18.74 -2.01 2.09
N ASN A 317 18.14 -3.18 1.91
CA ASN A 317 18.62 -4.43 2.48
C ASN A 317 19.29 -5.24 1.36
N ASP A 318 20.62 -5.18 1.35
CA ASP A 318 21.47 -5.71 0.28
C ASP A 318 22.02 -7.11 0.60
N LYS A 319 21.37 -7.86 1.50
CA LYS A 319 21.79 -9.21 1.89
C LYS A 319 21.94 -10.18 0.71
N PHE A 320 21.14 -9.96 -0.33
CA PHE A 320 21.12 -10.76 -1.57
C PHE A 320 21.42 -9.91 -2.81
N TRP A 321 22.10 -8.78 -2.63
CA TRP A 321 22.43 -7.82 -3.68
C TRP A 321 23.92 -7.50 -3.66
N ASP A 322 24.61 -7.80 -4.76
CA ASP A 322 26.00 -7.39 -4.96
C ASP A 322 26.27 -7.25 -6.46
N PRO A 323 26.59 -6.04 -6.97
CA PRO A 323 26.92 -5.83 -8.37
C PRO A 323 28.10 -6.68 -8.88
N ASP A 324 29.04 -7.01 -8.00
CA ASP A 324 30.24 -7.78 -8.35
C ASP A 324 29.99 -9.30 -8.29
N ASN A 325 28.87 -9.75 -7.73
CA ASN A 325 28.49 -11.15 -7.62
C ASN A 325 27.21 -11.46 -8.41
N PRO A 326 27.32 -12.09 -9.59
CA PRO A 326 26.17 -12.41 -10.45
C PRO A 326 25.12 -13.34 -9.83
N ALA A 327 25.43 -14.00 -8.69
CA ALA A 327 24.49 -14.82 -7.94
C ALA A 327 23.60 -14.01 -6.97
N LEU A 328 23.96 -12.76 -6.68
CA LEU A 328 23.26 -11.89 -5.72
C LEU A 328 22.54 -10.78 -6.49
N THR A 329 21.34 -11.09 -6.98
CA THR A 329 20.59 -10.25 -7.93
C THR A 329 19.33 -9.63 -7.32
N SER A 330 19.05 -9.87 -6.04
CA SER A 330 17.79 -9.51 -5.40
C SER A 330 17.99 -8.38 -4.39
N ARG A 331 17.31 -7.25 -4.61
CA ARG A 331 17.40 -6.07 -3.74
C ARG A 331 16.07 -5.79 -3.07
N TYR A 332 16.11 -5.45 -1.79
CA TYR A 332 14.94 -5.05 -1.01
C TYR A 332 15.09 -3.58 -0.62
N LEU A 333 14.06 -2.79 -0.89
CA LEU A 333 14.04 -1.37 -0.58
C LEU A 333 12.89 -1.08 0.39
N CYS A 334 13.10 -0.23 1.38
CA CYS A 334 12.05 0.15 2.32
C CYS A 334 12.22 1.58 2.83
N CYS A 335 11.13 2.34 2.86
CA CYS A 335 11.07 3.68 3.47
C CYS A 335 9.91 3.84 4.47
N GLY A 336 9.37 2.72 4.98
CA GLY A 336 8.17 2.70 5.80
C GLY A 336 6.89 2.81 4.97
N HIS A 337 6.78 3.82 4.10
CA HIS A 337 5.63 3.96 3.20
C HIS A 337 5.61 2.90 2.09
N ALA A 338 6.78 2.48 1.63
CA ALA A 338 6.93 1.52 0.55
C ALA A 338 7.89 0.39 0.92
N PHE A 339 7.59 -0.79 0.41
CA PHE A 339 8.45 -1.97 0.45
C PHE A 339 8.58 -2.54 -0.96
N VAL A 340 9.79 -2.51 -1.54
CA VAL A 340 10.01 -2.89 -2.94
C VAL A 340 11.01 -4.03 -3.04
N VAL A 341 10.66 -5.06 -3.81
CA VAL A 341 11.52 -6.20 -4.13
C VAL A 341 11.90 -6.13 -5.61
N ILE A 342 13.19 -6.11 -5.89
CA ILE A 342 13.76 -6.04 -7.24
C ILE A 342 14.57 -7.30 -7.47
N GLY A 343 14.51 -7.85 -8.69
CA GLY A 343 15.38 -8.96 -9.06
C GLY A 343 15.28 -9.40 -10.51
N LYS A 344 15.93 -10.53 -10.80
CA LYS A 344 16.17 -10.99 -12.16
C LYS A 344 15.02 -11.85 -12.68
N ALA A 345 14.40 -11.44 -13.78
CA ALA A 345 13.17 -12.03 -14.31
C ALA A 345 13.31 -13.49 -14.76
N HIS A 346 14.46 -13.88 -15.29
CA HIS A 346 14.71 -15.26 -15.75
C HIS A 346 15.28 -16.16 -14.65
N GLU A 347 15.49 -15.64 -13.45
CA GLU A 347 15.90 -16.46 -12.31
C GLU A 347 14.67 -17.18 -11.75
N ARG A 348 14.68 -18.52 -11.84
CA ARG A 348 13.54 -19.36 -11.44
C ARG A 348 13.09 -19.07 -10.02
N PHE A 349 14.03 -18.94 -9.08
CA PHE A 349 13.72 -18.67 -7.68
C PHE A 349 13.07 -17.28 -7.50
N PHE A 350 13.47 -16.28 -8.30
CA PHE A 350 12.88 -14.95 -8.21
C PHE A 350 11.42 -14.95 -8.71
N ALA A 351 11.17 -15.57 -9.87
CA ALA A 351 9.90 -15.52 -10.58
C ALA A 351 8.84 -16.54 -10.12
N ASP A 352 9.23 -17.57 -9.36
CA ASP A 352 8.32 -18.65 -8.95
C ASP A 352 7.22 -18.15 -7.99
N PRO A 353 5.92 -18.24 -8.37
CA PRO A 353 4.81 -17.76 -7.56
C PRO A 353 4.44 -18.68 -6.40
N GLU A 354 4.96 -19.91 -6.35
CA GLU A 354 4.64 -20.86 -5.27
C GLU A 354 5.71 -20.85 -4.19
N THR A 355 6.95 -21.25 -4.50
CA THR A 355 8.02 -21.43 -3.49
C THR A 355 9.11 -20.35 -3.54
N GLY A 356 9.11 -19.55 -4.62
CA GLY A 356 10.08 -18.50 -4.88
C GLY A 356 9.78 -17.16 -4.21
N LEU A 357 10.54 -16.14 -4.60
CA LEU A 357 10.41 -14.79 -4.05
C LEU A 357 9.10 -14.10 -4.45
N LEU A 358 8.53 -14.43 -5.61
CA LEU A 358 7.19 -13.94 -5.94
C LEU A 358 6.14 -14.52 -5.00
N GLY A 359 6.20 -15.83 -4.69
CA GLY A 359 5.36 -16.43 -3.65
C GLY A 359 5.57 -15.75 -2.30
N GLN A 360 6.82 -15.65 -1.84
CA GLN A 360 7.14 -14.99 -0.57
C GLN A 360 6.67 -13.53 -0.51
N PHE A 361 6.75 -12.80 -1.62
CA PHE A 361 6.26 -11.42 -1.73
C PHE A 361 4.76 -11.31 -1.46
N ARG A 362 3.98 -12.19 -2.07
CA ARG A 362 2.51 -12.20 -1.99
C ARG A 362 1.98 -12.74 -0.66
N HIS A 363 2.83 -13.45 0.07
CA HIS A 363 2.51 -14.17 1.29
C HIS A 363 3.21 -13.55 2.49
N GLN A 364 4.35 -14.12 2.92
CA GLN A 364 5.06 -13.68 4.12
C GLN A 364 5.45 -12.19 4.12
N TYR A 365 5.90 -11.61 3.00
CA TYR A 365 6.29 -10.20 2.95
C TYR A 365 5.08 -9.27 2.94
N PHE A 366 3.97 -9.70 2.33
CA PHE A 366 2.68 -9.03 2.48
C PHE A 366 2.26 -8.99 3.96
N LEU A 367 2.32 -10.13 4.66
CA LEU A 367 1.87 -10.24 6.04
C LEU A 367 2.71 -9.39 7.02
N ILE A 368 4.03 -9.32 6.88
CA ILE A 368 4.84 -8.43 7.73
C ILE A 368 4.49 -6.95 7.50
N ASN A 369 4.16 -6.56 6.26
CA ASN A 369 3.72 -5.20 5.95
C ASN A 369 2.32 -4.93 6.50
N LEU A 370 1.40 -5.88 6.37
CA LEU A 370 0.06 -5.79 6.95
C LEU A 370 0.15 -5.59 8.48
N ILE A 371 0.98 -6.37 9.16
CA ILE A 371 1.21 -6.28 10.61
C ILE A 371 1.76 -4.89 10.98
N ALA A 372 2.83 -4.43 10.33
CA ALA A 372 3.47 -3.17 10.67
C ALA A 372 2.56 -1.95 10.43
N HIS A 373 1.80 -1.95 9.32
CA HIS A 373 0.84 -0.88 9.06
C HIS A 373 -0.39 -0.94 9.97
N PHE A 374 -0.80 -2.14 10.39
CA PHE A 374 -1.83 -2.31 11.41
C PHE A 374 -1.37 -1.77 12.78
N HIS A 375 -0.12 -2.04 13.18
CA HIS A 375 0.47 -1.48 14.40
C HIS A 375 0.42 0.03 14.40
N LYS A 376 0.93 0.66 13.34
CA LYS A 376 0.92 2.12 13.19
C LYS A 376 -0.48 2.71 13.22
N ALA A 377 -1.40 2.15 12.42
CA ALA A 377 -2.77 2.61 12.35
C ALA A 377 -3.48 2.54 13.70
N THR A 378 -3.21 1.49 14.48
CA THR A 378 -3.79 1.30 15.80
C THR A 378 -3.22 2.27 16.84
N LEU A 379 -1.92 2.57 16.79
CA LEU A 379 -1.33 3.61 17.65
C LEU A 379 -1.91 5.00 17.37
N LEU A 380 -2.11 5.35 16.08
CA LEU A 380 -2.75 6.59 15.69
C LEU A 380 -4.22 6.64 16.12
N LEU A 381 -4.94 5.52 16.03
CA LEU A 381 -6.31 5.39 16.53
C LEU A 381 -6.38 5.70 18.03
N PHE A 382 -5.49 5.13 18.84
CA PHE A 382 -5.45 5.43 20.28
C PHE A 382 -5.12 6.89 20.57
N SER A 383 -4.17 7.48 19.84
CA SER A 383 -3.85 8.90 19.97
C SER A 383 -5.09 9.77 19.70
N GLU A 384 -5.82 9.47 18.63
CA GLU A 384 -7.04 10.18 18.27
C GLU A 384 -8.14 10.04 19.34
N TRP A 385 -8.37 8.82 19.86
CA TRP A 385 -9.35 8.59 20.93
C TRP A 385 -9.05 9.38 22.20
N LEU A 386 -7.76 9.46 22.58
CA LEU A 386 -7.36 10.25 23.74
C LEU A 386 -7.60 11.75 23.52
N VAL A 387 -7.29 12.27 22.32
CA VAL A 387 -7.56 13.67 21.96
C VAL A 387 -9.07 13.96 22.00
N GLU A 388 -9.89 13.06 21.46
CA GLU A 388 -11.35 13.20 21.44
C GLU A 388 -11.92 13.18 22.87
N ALA A 389 -11.48 12.24 23.71
CA ALA A 389 -11.90 12.15 25.11
C ALA A 389 -11.53 13.41 25.91
N ILE A 390 -10.32 13.95 25.72
CA ILE A 390 -9.88 15.19 26.39
C ILE A 390 -10.69 16.39 25.89
N SER A 391 -10.98 16.46 24.59
CA SER A 391 -11.73 17.59 24.00
C SER A 391 -13.16 17.69 24.51
N GLN A 392 -13.75 16.57 24.96
CA GLN A 392 -15.10 16.53 25.54
C GLN A 392 -15.12 16.76 27.07
N LEU A 393 -13.94 16.87 27.72
CA LEU A 393 -13.84 17.03 29.17
C LEU A 393 -14.08 18.49 29.57
N ASP A 394 -15.11 18.72 30.38
CA ASP A 394 -15.27 19.91 31.20
C ASP A 394 -14.97 19.57 32.66
N ILE A 395 -13.85 20.07 33.18
CA ILE A 395 -13.40 19.82 34.55
C ILE A 395 -14.35 20.37 35.62
N ARG A 396 -15.24 21.31 35.26
CA ARG A 396 -16.20 21.92 36.19
C ARG A 396 -17.50 21.12 36.28
N ASP A 397 -17.74 20.24 35.30
CA ASP A 397 -18.90 19.36 35.28
C ASP A 397 -18.53 17.96 35.81
N THR A 398 -19.18 17.56 36.89
CA THR A 398 -18.95 16.25 37.50
C THR A 398 -19.38 15.10 36.59
N ASP A 399 -20.41 15.28 35.75
CA ASP A 399 -20.87 14.24 34.83
C ASP A 399 -19.93 14.10 33.64
N SER A 400 -19.41 15.21 33.09
CA SER A 400 -18.31 15.18 32.13
C SER A 400 -17.07 14.45 32.68
N VAL A 401 -16.62 14.76 33.91
CA VAL A 401 -15.50 14.05 34.55
C VAL A 401 -15.76 12.54 34.71
N ARG A 402 -17.00 12.15 35.05
CA ARG A 402 -17.38 10.72 35.15
C ARG A 402 -17.36 10.05 33.77
N ALA A 403 -17.88 10.71 32.73
CA ALA A 403 -17.87 10.20 31.36
C ALA A 403 -16.43 10.01 30.87
N PHE A 404 -15.57 11.01 31.06
CA PHE A 404 -14.14 10.95 30.74
C PHE A 404 -13.44 9.78 31.42
N LYS A 405 -13.66 9.57 32.74
CA LYS A 405 -13.07 8.43 33.47
C LYS A 405 -13.54 7.06 32.97
N ARG A 406 -14.75 6.96 32.40
CA ARG A 406 -15.23 5.71 31.78
C ARG A 406 -14.57 5.51 30.43
N GLU A 407 -14.47 6.57 29.64
CA GLU A 407 -13.85 6.54 28.32
C GLU A 407 -12.36 6.18 28.39
N ILE A 408 -11.59 6.82 29.27
CA ILE A 408 -10.17 6.47 29.48
C ILE A 408 -10.00 5.02 29.91
N ARG A 409 -10.84 4.51 30.82
CA ARG A 409 -10.78 3.10 31.23
C ARG A 409 -11.02 2.16 30.06
N ARG A 410 -11.96 2.50 29.18
CA ARG A 410 -12.25 1.73 27.97
C ARG A 410 -11.09 1.76 26.98
N ILE A 411 -10.52 2.94 26.70
CA ILE A 411 -9.35 3.11 25.84
C ILE A 411 -8.19 2.25 26.37
N MET A 412 -7.91 2.32 27.68
CA MET A 412 -6.86 1.53 28.32
C MET A 412 -7.12 0.02 28.22
N GLU A 413 -8.37 -0.43 28.35
CA GLU A 413 -8.74 -1.83 28.21
C GLU A 413 -8.44 -2.35 26.79
N THR A 414 -8.78 -1.58 25.77
CA THR A 414 -8.49 -1.92 24.36
C THR A 414 -7.00 -1.83 24.06
N PHE A 415 -6.29 -0.84 24.62
CA PHE A 415 -4.83 -0.73 24.52
C PHE A 415 -4.11 -1.94 25.14
N LEU A 416 -4.58 -2.42 26.30
CA LEU A 416 -4.04 -3.63 26.92
C LEU A 416 -4.28 -4.86 26.04
N ARG A 417 -5.47 -5.03 25.46
CA ARG A 417 -5.71 -6.11 24.49
C ARG A 417 -4.77 -6.03 23.29
N PHE A 418 -4.60 -4.84 22.71
CA PHE A 418 -3.70 -4.62 21.59
C PHE A 418 -2.26 -4.99 21.93
N THR A 419 -1.72 -4.45 23.02
CA THR A 419 -0.33 -4.71 23.42
C THR A 419 -0.06 -6.18 23.76
N GLN A 420 -1.05 -6.91 24.28
CA GLN A 420 -0.88 -8.32 24.63
C GLN A 420 -1.14 -9.29 23.47
N ARG A 421 -1.97 -8.93 22.49
CA ARG A 421 -2.39 -9.83 21.42
C ARG A 421 -1.77 -9.53 20.06
N TYR A 422 -1.49 -8.26 19.81
CA TYR A 422 -1.30 -7.74 18.46
C TYR A 422 0.01 -6.99 18.27
N TRP A 423 0.65 -6.55 19.35
CA TRP A 423 1.91 -5.80 19.29
C TRP A 423 3.11 -6.72 19.25
N PHE A 424 3.90 -6.65 18.18
CA PHE A 424 5.03 -7.55 17.93
C PHE A 424 6.31 -6.77 17.67
N HIS A 425 7.35 -7.04 18.47
CA HIS A 425 8.70 -6.49 18.23
C HIS A 425 9.51 -7.34 17.25
N GLU A 426 9.21 -8.64 17.20
CA GLU A 426 9.75 -9.58 16.21
C GLU A 426 8.59 -10.42 15.69
N VAL A 427 8.69 -10.87 14.44
CA VAL A 427 7.64 -11.70 13.82
C VAL A 427 8.14 -13.05 13.32
N SER A 428 9.46 -13.19 13.15
CA SER A 428 10.10 -14.38 12.59
C SER A 428 11.51 -14.56 13.17
N ASN A 429 11.93 -15.83 13.31
CA ASN A 429 13.34 -16.17 13.58
C ASN A 429 14.16 -16.31 12.28
N GLN A 430 13.51 -16.32 11.12
CA GLN A 430 14.22 -16.31 9.85
C GLN A 430 14.87 -14.95 9.67
N ALA A 431 16.20 -14.94 9.55
CA ALA A 431 16.98 -13.71 9.57
C ALA A 431 16.46 -12.70 8.55
N GLN A 432 16.17 -13.11 7.31
CA GLN A 432 15.67 -12.19 6.28
C GLN A 432 14.37 -11.49 6.69
N VAL A 433 13.36 -12.26 7.13
CA VAL A 433 12.03 -11.71 7.48
C VAL A 433 12.14 -10.81 8.71
N ARG A 434 12.96 -11.20 9.70
CA ARG A 434 13.25 -10.37 10.88
C ARG A 434 13.90 -9.03 10.49
N ASP A 435 14.97 -9.09 9.69
CA ASP A 435 15.74 -7.91 9.29
C ASP A 435 14.84 -6.93 8.48
N LEU A 436 13.99 -7.46 7.59
CA LEU A 436 13.03 -6.65 6.81
C LEU A 436 11.92 -6.04 7.68
N PHE A 437 11.38 -6.80 8.64
CA PHE A 437 10.37 -6.27 9.57
C PHE A 437 10.95 -5.15 10.45
N GLN A 438 12.17 -5.31 10.96
CA GLN A 438 12.85 -4.28 11.73
C GLN A 438 13.13 -3.01 10.91
N LEU A 439 13.55 -3.17 9.64
CA LEU A 439 13.72 -2.04 8.73
C LEU A 439 12.40 -1.29 8.54
N LEU A 440 11.32 -2.03 8.31
CA LEU A 440 9.99 -1.46 8.10
C LEU A 440 9.47 -0.72 9.34
N THR A 441 9.47 -1.34 10.51
CA THR A 441 8.98 -0.72 11.76
C THR A 441 9.87 0.46 12.19
N GLY A 442 11.17 0.38 11.95
CA GLY A 442 12.11 1.49 12.16
C GLY A 442 11.71 2.74 11.37
N HIS A 443 11.38 2.60 10.08
CA HIS A 443 10.89 3.73 9.27
C HIS A 443 9.49 4.19 9.67
N LEU A 444 8.63 3.28 10.13
CA LEU A 444 7.29 3.63 10.60
C LEU A 444 7.28 4.27 12.00
N ASN A 445 8.41 4.25 12.70
CA ASN A 445 8.55 4.71 14.10
C ASN A 445 7.55 4.04 15.04
N THR A 446 7.35 2.73 14.86
CA THR A 446 6.47 1.89 15.68
C THR A 446 7.27 0.93 16.54
#